data_AF-A0A9X0QJK5-F1
#
_entry.id   AF-A0A9X0QJK5-F1
#
_cell.length_a   1.000
_cell.length_b   1.000
_cell.length_c   1.000
_cell.angle_alpha   90.00
_cell.angle_beta   90.00
_cell.angle_gamma   90.00
#
_symmetry.space_group_name_H-M   'P 1'
#
loop_
_entity.id
_entity.type
_entity.pdbx_description
1 polymer ?
#
loop_
_entity_poly.entity_id
_entity_poly.type
_entity_poly.pdbx_seq_one_letter_code
_entity_poly.pdbx_strand_id
1 'polypeptide(L)' 'MRWVPRYAPELEKRVRSYQGYRATSWRVEETYVKVGGKWKYLFRAVDKHGQLINFMLADRRHTQ' A
#
# COMPACT_ATOMS: atom_id res chain seq x y z
N MET A 1 -12.84 -6.50 15.83
CA MET A 1 -11.51 -5.87 15.93
C MET A 1 -11.65 -4.35 15.73
N ARG A 2 -11.62 -3.54 16.80
CA ARG A 2 -11.99 -2.10 16.78
C ARG A 2 -10.80 -1.13 16.75
N TRP A 3 -9.57 -1.63 16.92
CA TRP A 3 -8.38 -0.79 16.96
C TRP A 3 -7.99 -0.24 15.58
N VAL A 4 -8.14 -1.03 14.51
CA VAL A 4 -7.76 -0.59 13.16
C VAL A 4 -8.52 0.68 12.73
N PRO A 5 -9.87 0.76 12.79
CA PRO A 5 -10.57 2.00 12.43
C PRO A 5 -10.25 3.17 13.37
N ARG A 6 -9.88 2.88 14.63
CA ARG A 6 -9.60 3.91 15.63
C ARG A 6 -8.22 4.55 15.45
N TYR A 7 -7.20 3.74 15.16
CA TYR A 7 -5.80 4.18 15.15
C TYR A 7 -5.20 4.33 13.75
N ALA A 8 -5.78 3.70 12.72
CA ALA A 8 -5.32 3.86 11.35
C ALA A 8 -5.22 5.33 10.91
N PRO A 9 -6.22 6.21 11.14
CA PRO A 9 -6.10 7.60 10.70
C PRO A 9 -5.01 8.39 11.47
N GLU A 10 -4.79 8.10 12.75
CA GLU A 10 -3.69 8.72 13.53
C GLU A 10 -2.31 8.25 13.03
N LEU A 11 -2.18 6.96 12.73
CA LEU A 11 -0.97 6.38 12.17
C LEU A 11 -0.69 6.94 10.77
N GLU A 12 -1.70 7.00 9.90
CA GLU A 12 -1.58 7.60 8.57
C GLU A 12 -1.16 9.06 8.64
N LYS A 13 -1.72 9.84 9.58
CA LYS A 13 -1.34 11.25 9.77
C LYS A 13 0.11 11.41 10.18
N ARG A 14 0.60 10.57 11.11
CA ARG A 14 2.01 10.56 11.52
C ARG A 14 2.91 10.14 10.36
N VAL A 15 2.61 9.02 9.72
CA VAL A 15 3.40 8.49 8.58
C VAL A 15 3.46 9.51 7.45
N ARG A 16 2.34 10.18 7.11
CA ARG A 16 2.31 11.20 6.07
C ARG A 16 3.24 12.38 6.35
N SER A 17 3.45 12.74 7.62
CA SER A 17 4.41 13.80 7.98
C SER A 17 5.87 13.39 7.71
N TYR A 18 6.17 12.09 7.80
CA TYR A 18 7.48 11.52 7.45
C TYR A 18 7.62 11.22 5.96
N GLN A 19 6.56 11.35 5.16
CA GLN A 19 6.58 10.99 3.75
C GLN A 19 7.32 11.99 2.84
N GLY A 20 7.89 13.09 3.36
CA GLY A 20 8.81 13.95 2.59
C GLY A 20 8.29 14.38 1.21
N TYR A 21 9.21 14.76 0.32
CA TYR A 21 8.88 15.14 -1.06
C TYR A 21 8.67 13.87 -1.89
N ARG A 22 7.46 13.68 -2.42
CA ARG A 22 7.17 12.54 -3.32
C ARG A 22 8.02 12.68 -4.57
N ALA A 23 8.78 11.64 -4.90
CA ALA A 23 9.54 11.67 -6.13
C ALA A 23 8.62 11.79 -7.37
N THR A 24 9.07 12.53 -8.38
CA THR A 24 8.37 12.68 -9.67
C THR A 24 8.22 11.35 -10.43
N SER A 25 9.02 10.34 -10.06
CA SER A 25 9.07 9.02 -10.66
C SER A 25 8.67 7.97 -9.63
N TRP A 26 7.71 7.12 -9.98
CA TRP A 26 7.25 6.00 -9.15
C TRP A 26 7.12 4.75 -10.01
N ARG A 27 7.19 3.59 -9.35
CA ARG A 27 7.02 2.27 -9.96
C ARG A 27 5.95 1.49 -9.22
N VAL A 28 5.28 0.58 -9.92
CA VAL A 28 4.31 -0.35 -9.33
C VAL A 28 4.95 -1.72 -9.25
N GLU A 29 4.91 -2.32 -8.07
CA GLU A 29 5.28 -3.72 -7.89
C GLU A 29 4.01 -4.54 -7.62
N GLU A 30 3.84 -5.64 -8.36
CA GLU A 30 2.82 -6.65 -8.10
C GLU A 30 3.42 -7.74 -7.22
N THR A 31 2.76 -8.08 -6.12
CA THR A 31 3.18 -9.16 -5.21
C THR A 31 2.00 -10.04 -4.86
N TYR A 32 2.22 -11.35 -4.75
CA TYR A 32 1.18 -12.31 -4.38
C TYR A 32 1.22 -12.58 -2.88
N VAL A 33 0.12 -12.28 -2.18
CA VAL A 33 0.04 -12.39 -0.72
C VAL A 33 -1.14 -13.25 -0.30
N LYS A 34 -0.98 -14.06 0.74
CA LYS A 34 -2.04 -14.92 1.27
C LYS A 34 -2.76 -14.19 2.42
N VAL A 35 -4.02 -13.83 2.21
CA VAL A 35 -4.88 -13.13 3.19
C VAL A 35 -6.06 -14.03 3.53
N GLY A 36 -6.19 -14.43 4.80
CA GLY A 36 -7.30 -15.27 5.26
C GLY A 36 -7.38 -16.62 4.54
N GLY A 37 -6.25 -17.21 4.16
CA GLY A 37 -6.19 -18.49 3.45
C GLY A 37 -6.31 -18.40 1.92
N LYS A 38 -6.73 -17.25 1.38
CA LYS A 38 -6.84 -17.01 -0.06
C LYS A 38 -5.67 -16.19 -0.57
N TRP A 39 -5.19 -16.51 -1.77
CA TRP A 39 -4.19 -15.69 -2.42
C TRP A 39 -4.82 -14.48 -3.07
N LYS A 40 -4.17 -13.32 -2.96
CA LYS A 40 -4.59 -12.04 -3.51
C LYS A 40 -3.41 -11.32 -4.14
N TYR A 41 -3.71 -10.44 -5.09
CA TYR A 41 -2.74 -9.57 -5.75
C TYR A 41 -2.62 -8.27 -4.97
N LEU A 42 -1.41 -7.97 -4.51
CA LEU A 42 -1.07 -6.72 -3.87
C LEU A 42 -0.28 -5.87 -4.85
N PHE A 43 -0.85 -4.76 -5.26
CA PHE A 43 -0.16 -3.72 -6.01
C PHE A 43 0.36 -2.68 -5.04
N ARG A 44 1.65 -2.37 -5.09
CA ARG A 44 2.26 -1.30 -4.29
C ARG A 44 2.90 -0.27 -5.22
N ALA A 45 2.48 0.98 -5.10
CA ALA A 45 3.12 2.12 -5.75
C ALA A 45 4.24 2.62 -4.84
N VAL A 46 5.47 2.54 -5.30
CA VAL A 46 6.67 2.92 -4.54
C VAL A 46 7.42 3.99 -5.31
N ASP A 47 7.86 5.03 -4.61
CA ASP A 47 8.68 6.09 -5.21
C ASP A 47 10.13 5.61 -5.43
N LYS A 48 10.95 6.42 -6.10
CA LYS A 48 12.37 6.11 -6.33
C LYS A 48 13.22 5.98 -5.06
N HIS A 49 12.76 6.54 -3.94
CA HIS A 49 13.42 6.49 -2.64
C HIS A 49 12.95 5.31 -1.79
N GLY A 50 12.10 4.42 -2.34
CA GLY A 50 11.57 3.26 -1.63
C GLY A 50 10.38 3.58 -0.74
N GLN A 51 9.80 4.78 -0.85
CA GLN A 51 8.65 5.18 -0.06
C GLN A 51 7.35 4.69 -0.67
N LEU A 52 6.52 4.03 0.15
CA LEU A 52 5.20 3.57 -0.26
C LEU A 52 4.26 4.77 -0.46
N ILE A 53 3.81 4.97 -1.69
CA ILE A 53 2.85 6.01 -2.07
C ILE A 53 1.43 5.51 -1.84
N ASN A 54 1.12 4.30 -2.33
CA ASN A 54 -0.21 3.70 -2.22
C ASN A 54 -0.13 2.18 -2.36
N PHE A 55 -1.17 1.49 -1.90
CA PHE A 55 -1.33 0.05 -2.08
C PHE A 55 -2.77 -0.28 -2.48
N MET A 56 -2.94 -1.32 -3.28
CA MET A 56 -4.24 -1.83 -3.69
C MET A 56 -4.22 -3.35 -3.62
N LEU A 57 -5.23 -3.94 -2.98
CA LEU A 57 -5.38 -5.37 -2.87
C LEU A 57 -6.55 -5.83 -3.75
N ALA A 58 -6.27 -6.67 -4.75
CA ALA A 58 -7.27 -7.22 -5.65
C ALA A 58 -7.36 -8.74 -5.50
N ASP A 59 -8.58 -9.28 -5.61
CA ASP A 59 -8.82 -10.74 -5.60
C ASP A 59 -8.47 -11.38 -6.94
N ARG A 60 -8.59 -10.61 -8.03
CA ARG A 60 -8.36 -11.06 -9.41
C ARG A 60 -7.14 -10.35 -9.99
N ARG A 61 -6.31 -11.09 -10.75
CA ARG A 61 -5.24 -10.50 -11.55
C ARG A 61 -5.95 -9.63 -12.60
N HIS A 62 -5.62 -8.34 -12.65
CA HIS A 62 -6.20 -7.44 -13.65
C HIS A 62 -5.57 -7.79 -15.00
N THR A 63 -6.16 -8.74 -15.72
CA THR A 63 -5.86 -8.94 -17.14
C THR A 63 -6.61 -7.85 -17.89
N GLN A 64 -5.88 -6.86 -18.38
CA GLN A 64 -6.40 -5.95 -19.40
C GLN A 64 -6.35 -6.65 -20.76
#